data_AF-B4JV81-F1
#
_entry.id   AF-B4JV81-F1
#
_cell.length_a   1.000
_cell.length_b   1.000
_cell.length_c   1.000
_cell.angle_alpha   90.00
_cell.angle_beta   90.00
_cell.angle_gamma   90.00
#
_symmetry.space_group_name_H-M   'P 1'
#
loop_
_entity.id
_entity.type
_entity.pdbx_description
1 polymer ?
#
loop_
_entity_poly.entity_id
_entity_poly.type
_entity_poly.pdbx_seq_one_letter_code
_entity_poly.pdbx_strand_id
1 'polypeptide(L)'
;MMNLSRAVVRSFATTSSRRATATSKDQIAKGYFEIRKVQEHFQKKDGKPVFLKGSTVDSVLYRITMALALVGLGGIGKLFYELSVPQKQE
;
A
#
# COMPACT_ATOMS: atom_id res chain seq x y z
N MET A 1 -30.32 2.58 -39.45
CA MET A 1 -29.34 3.62 -39.01
C MET A 1 -28.89 3.34 -37.56
N MET A 2 -28.06 2.32 -37.30
CA MET A 2 -27.61 1.96 -35.93
C MET A 2 -26.08 1.87 -35.77
N ASN A 3 -25.33 2.18 -36.82
CA ASN A 3 -23.86 2.04 -36.82
C ASN A 3 -23.14 3.35 -36.46
N LEU A 4 -23.77 4.51 -36.69
CA LEU A 4 -23.20 5.82 -36.31
C LEU A 4 -23.22 6.02 -34.79
N SER A 5 -24.32 5.69 -34.11
CA SER A 5 -24.46 5.87 -32.67
C SER A 5 -23.44 5.03 -31.89
N ARG A 6 -23.16 3.81 -32.37
CA ARG A 6 -22.11 2.94 -31.79
C ARG A 6 -20.70 3.47 -32.05
N ALA A 7 -20.46 4.14 -33.17
CA ALA A 7 -19.16 4.76 -33.48
C ALA A 7 -18.89 6.00 -32.59
N VAL A 8 -19.90 6.83 -32.36
CA VAL A 8 -19.80 8.02 -31.50
C VAL A 8 -19.63 7.64 -30.04
N VAL A 9 -20.36 6.63 -29.53
CA VAL A 9 -20.20 6.14 -28.15
C VAL A 9 -18.81 5.54 -27.92
N ARG A 10 -18.21 4.88 -28.92
CA ARG A 10 -16.80 4.45 -28.82
C ARG A 10 -15.84 5.64 -28.77
N SER A 11 -16.11 6.74 -29.48
CA SER A 11 -15.22 7.90 -29.51
C SER A 11 -15.11 8.63 -28.16
N PHE A 12 -16.16 8.62 -27.33
CA PHE A 12 -16.14 9.22 -25.99
C PHE A 12 -15.74 8.25 -24.88
N ALA A 13 -15.89 6.93 -25.11
CA ALA A 13 -15.52 5.89 -24.14
C ALA A 13 -14.07 5.37 -24.32
N THR A 14 -13.37 5.72 -25.39
CA THR A 14 -11.93 5.42 -25.53
C THR A 14 -11.11 6.55 -24.92
N THR A 15 -10.98 6.56 -23.59
CA THR A 15 -9.76 7.10 -22.96
C THR A 15 -8.58 6.42 -23.63
N SER A 16 -7.86 7.19 -24.45
CA SER A 16 -6.63 6.88 -25.17
C SER A 16 -6.13 5.47 -24.93
N SER A 17 -6.26 4.61 -25.94
CA SER A 17 -5.32 3.51 -26.13
C SER A 17 -3.93 4.12 -25.96
N ARG A 18 -3.29 3.93 -24.81
CA ARG A 18 -1.87 4.23 -24.63
C ARG A 18 -1.19 3.30 -25.62
N ARG A 19 -0.99 3.81 -26.83
CA ARG A 19 -0.14 3.21 -27.84
C ARG A 19 1.22 3.17 -27.16
N ALA A 20 1.55 2.01 -26.60
CA ALA A 20 2.90 1.69 -26.22
C ALA A 20 3.69 1.75 -27.52
N THR A 21 4.22 2.93 -27.84
CA THR A 21 5.29 3.05 -28.81
C THR A 21 6.36 2.09 -28.32
N ALA A 22 6.68 1.08 -29.13
CA ALA A 22 7.76 0.16 -28.84
C ALA A 22 9.08 0.96 -28.92
N THR A 23 9.36 1.73 -27.88
CA THR A 23 10.63 2.42 -27.66
C THR A 23 11.68 1.32 -27.56
N SER A 24 12.77 1.45 -28.33
CA SER A 24 13.86 0.47 -28.29
C SER A 24 14.36 0.32 -26.86
N LYS A 25 14.80 -0.88 -26.47
CA LYS A 25 15.29 -1.13 -25.10
C LYS A 25 16.37 -0.14 -24.67
N ASP A 26 17.16 0.37 -25.61
CA ASP A 26 18.23 1.34 -25.40
C ASP A 26 17.72 2.75 -25.05
N GLN A 27 16.48 3.09 -25.42
CA GLN A 27 15.82 4.35 -25.07
C GLN A 27 14.98 4.25 -23.79
N ILE A 28 14.87 3.06 -23.19
CA ILE A 28 14.17 2.85 -21.92
C ILE A 28 15.17 3.03 -20.78
N ALA A 29 14.87 3.95 -19.85
CA ALA A 29 15.69 4.15 -18.67
C ALA A 29 15.89 2.82 -17.91
N LYS A 30 17.13 2.48 -17.54
CA LYS A 30 17.47 1.20 -16.88
C LYS A 30 16.56 0.88 -15.68
N GLY A 31 16.20 1.91 -14.90
CA GLY A 31 15.29 1.78 -13.75
C GLY A 31 13.86 1.32 -14.08
N TYR A 32 13.40 1.47 -15.33
CA TYR A 32 12.08 1.00 -15.77
C TYR A 32 11.92 -0.52 -15.61
N PHE A 33 12.98 -1.28 -15.90
CA PHE A 33 12.95 -2.74 -15.76
C PHE A 33 12.96 -3.18 -14.30
N GLU A 34 13.56 -2.40 -13.40
CA GLU A 34 13.49 -2.65 -11.96
C GLU A 34 12.10 -2.35 -11.39
N ILE A 35 11.45 -1.28 -11.87
CA ILE A 35 10.07 -0.95 -11.47
C ILE A 35 9.11 -2.07 -11.82
N ARG A 36 9.27 -2.73 -12.98
CA ARG A 36 8.41 -3.87 -13.35
C ARG A 36 8.54 -5.04 -12.37
N LYS A 37 9.75 -5.36 -11.90
CA LYS A 37 9.95 -6.41 -10.88
C LYS A 37 9.27 -6.04 -9.56
N VAL A 38 9.39 -4.78 -9.13
CA VAL A 38 8.71 -4.28 -7.92
C VAL A 38 7.19 -4.36 -8.10
N GLN A 39 6.67 -3.95 -9.25
CA GLN A 39 5.24 -4.05 -9.56
C GLN A 39 4.75 -5.49 -9.53
N GLU A 40 5.45 -6.43 -10.16
CA GLU A 40 5.10 -7.85 -10.16
C GLU A 40 5.05 -8.42 -8.73
N HIS A 41 6.02 -8.05 -7.89
CA HIS A 41 6.07 -8.46 -6.48
C HIS A 41 4.86 -7.92 -5.69
N PHE A 42 4.60 -6.61 -5.75
CA PHE A 42 3.51 -5.97 -5.01
C PHE A 42 2.11 -6.17 -5.64
N GLN A 43 2.00 -6.63 -6.88
CA GLN A 43 0.71 -6.92 -7.55
C GLN A 43 0.32 -8.40 -7.50
N LYS A 44 1.16 -9.28 -6.94
CA LYS A 44 0.82 -10.70 -6.72
C LYS A 44 -0.51 -10.83 -5.97
N LYS A 45 -1.44 -11.66 -6.47
CA LYS A 45 -2.75 -11.88 -5.83
C LYS A 45 -2.65 -12.90 -4.69
N ASP A 46 -1.99 -12.52 -3.60
CA ASP A 46 -1.73 -13.37 -2.42
C ASP A 46 -2.63 -13.05 -1.22
N GLY A 47 -3.55 -12.09 -1.36
CA GLY A 47 -4.48 -11.68 -0.31
C GLY A 47 -3.84 -10.85 0.81
N LYS A 48 -2.53 -10.56 0.75
CA LYS A 48 -1.87 -9.73 1.76
C LYS A 48 -2.20 -8.25 1.55
N PRO A 49 -2.46 -7.50 2.63
CA PRO A 49 -2.58 -6.05 2.53
C PRO A 49 -1.22 -5.42 2.16
N VAL A 50 -1.25 -4.22 1.58
CA VAL A 50 -0.06 -3.55 1.01
C VAL A 50 1.10 -3.41 2.03
N PHE A 51 0.77 -3.18 3.31
CA PHE A 51 1.76 -3.00 4.38
C PHE A 51 2.42 -4.30 4.89
N LEU A 52 2.03 -5.47 4.37
CA LEU A 52 2.65 -6.77 4.68
C LEU A 52 3.20 -7.48 3.43
N LYS A 53 3.24 -6.77 2.30
CA LYS A 53 3.49 -7.36 0.98
C LYS A 53 4.93 -7.28 0.52
N GLY A 54 5.71 -6.35 1.08
CA GLY A 54 7.11 -6.16 0.73
C GLY A 54 7.95 -7.36 1.14
N SER A 55 7.89 -7.75 2.41
CA SER A 55 8.70 -8.86 2.92
C SER A 55 8.23 -9.40 4.27
N THR A 56 8.87 -10.46 4.76
CA THR A 56 8.68 -10.93 6.14
C THR A 56 9.07 -9.87 7.17
N VAL A 57 9.99 -8.95 6.83
CA VAL A 57 10.40 -7.83 7.69
C VAL A 57 9.21 -6.94 8.01
N ASP A 58 8.31 -6.71 7.06
CA ASP A 58 7.10 -5.90 7.25
C ASP A 58 6.22 -6.47 8.38
N SER A 59 6.12 -7.80 8.46
CA SER A 59 5.34 -8.49 9.48
C SER A 59 5.99 -8.40 10.87
N VAL A 60 7.32 -8.51 10.93
CA VAL A 60 8.08 -8.33 12.17
C VAL A 60 7.95 -6.90 12.66
N LEU A 61 8.14 -5.92 11.76
CA LEU A 61 8.05 -4.50 12.08
C LEU A 61 6.64 -4.15 12.58
N TYR A 62 5.59 -4.59 11.89
CA TYR A 62 4.21 -4.40 12.33
C TYR A 62 3.97 -4.94 13.76
N ARG A 63 4.44 -6.16 14.06
CA ARG A 63 4.26 -6.78 15.37
C ARG A 63 5.01 -6.02 16.48
N ILE A 64 6.24 -5.58 16.21
CA ILE A 64 7.01 -4.78 17.17
C ILE A 64 6.31 -3.45 17.43
N THR A 65 5.89 -2.73 16.39
CA THR A 65 5.16 -1.46 16.52
C THR A 65 3.88 -1.64 17.33
N MET A 66 3.11 -2.71 17.06
CA MET A 66 1.89 -3.01 17.80
C MET A 66 2.17 -3.31 19.28
N ALA A 67 3.20 -4.11 19.57
CA ALA A 67 3.59 -4.42 20.94
C ALA A 67 3.99 -3.15 21.71
N LEU A 68 4.80 -2.28 21.11
CA LEU A 68 5.20 -1.01 21.71
C LEU A 68 4.00 -0.10 21.97
N ALA A 69 3.05 -0.02 21.03
CA ALA A 69 1.83 0.77 21.21
C ALA A 69 0.97 0.26 22.38
N LEU A 70 0.78 -1.06 22.49
CA LEU A 70 0.03 -1.67 23.60
C LEU A 70 0.72 -1.46 24.95
N VAL A 71 2.05 -1.58 25.01
CA VAL A 71 2.82 -1.26 26.22
C VAL A 71 2.65 0.21 26.60
N GLY A 72 2.73 1.12 25.62
CA GLY A 72 2.51 2.55 25.83
C GLY A 72 1.11 2.86 26.37
N LEU A 73 0.06 2.26 25.79
CA LEU A 73 -1.31 2.39 26.28
C LEU A 73 -1.48 1.87 27.71
N GLY A 74 -0.85 0.73 28.04
CA GLY A 74 -0.84 0.20 29.40
C GLY A 74 -0.15 1.14 30.39
N GLY A 75 0.99 1.71 30.01
CA GLY A 75 1.72 2.70 30.81
C GLY A 75 0.91 3.97 31.06
N ILE A 76 0.23 4.48 30.03
CA ILE A 76 -0.68 5.62 30.16
C ILE A 76 -1.84 5.28 31.09
N GLY A 77 -2.48 4.11 30.94
CA GLY A 77 -3.55 3.67 31.83
C GLY A 77 -3.11 3.59 33.29
N LYS A 78 -1.92 3.02 33.55
CA LYS A 78 -1.31 2.99 34.89
C LYS A 78 -1.09 4.41 35.43
N LEU A 79 -0.51 5.30 34.63
CA LEU A 79 -0.27 6.70 35.02
C LEU A 79 -1.57 7.41 35.39
N PHE A 80 -2.62 7.27 34.57
CA PHE A 80 -3.92 7.85 34.87
C PHE A 80 -4.50 7.32 36.19
N TYR A 81 -4.39 6.01 36.45
CA TYR A 81 -4.85 5.42 37.70
C TYR A 81 -4.11 5.98 38.92
N GLU A 82 -2.79 6.04 38.87
CA GLU A 82 -1.95 6.58 39.95
C GLU A 82 -2.26 8.05 40.25
N LEU A 83 -2.57 8.85 39.22
CA LEU A 83 -2.94 10.25 39.38
C LEU A 83 -4.39 10.46 39.82
N SER A 84 -5.31 9.54 39.48
CA SER A 84 -6.74 9.68 39.76
C SER A 84 -7.15 9.14 41.12
N VAL A 85 -6.41 8.15 41.65
CA VAL A 85 -6.74 7.48 42.92
C VAL A 85 -5.69 7.84 43.97
N PRO A 86 -6.10 8.32 45.17
CA PRO A 86 -5.18 8.58 46.27
C PRO A 86 -4.40 7.31 46.62
N GLN A 87 -3.08 7.36 46.47
CA GLN A 87 -2.21 6.25 46.86
C GLN A 87 -1.96 6.33 48.36
N LYS A 88 -1.97 5.18 49.04
CA LYS A 88 -1.57 5.12 50.45
C LYS A 88 -0.09 5.51 50.54
N GLN A 89 0.22 6.49 51.38
CA GLN A 89 1.61 6.78 51.75
C GLN A 89 2.07 5.66 52.69
N GLU A 90 3.21 5.02 52.39
CA GLU A 90 3.90 4.14 53.33
C GLU A 90 4.43 4.93 54.53
#